data_AF-A0A964ULC8-F1
#
_entry.id   AF-A0A964ULC8-F1
#
_cell.length_a   1.000
_cell.length_b   1.000
_cell.length_c   1.000
_cell.angle_alpha   90.00
_cell.angle_beta   90.00
_cell.angle_gamma   90.00
#
_symmetry.space_group_name_H-M   'P 1'
#
loop_
_entity.id
_entity.type
_entity.pdbx_description
1 polymer ?
#
loop_
_entity_poly.entity_id
_entity_poly.type
_entity_poly.pdbx_seq_one_letter_code
_entity_poly.pdbx_strand_id
1 'polypeptide(L)'
;MNPDEIAGYRTVVLEGCDGVGKSTLGERLSTHNGFTMVHSPRTPDHLDLASRYRTILAGDGKILFDRCFISELVYGPVHRGRSRINWSQAIDLAESVIKRSGVLVHLTAPPAVIHQRLLSRDGEAIGLEEITELVTGYDRVFSTLADYTRVLTLDTSLLDLPSTG
;
A
#
# COMPACT_ATOMS: atom_id res chain seq x y z
N MET A 1 -3.95 12.61 11.47
CA MET A 1 -5.10 12.51 10.54
C MET A 1 -6.02 11.41 11.05
N ASN A 2 -7.34 11.58 10.92
CA ASN A 2 -8.34 10.60 11.40
C ASN A 2 -8.62 9.55 10.28
N PRO A 3 -8.57 8.22 10.57
CA PRO A 3 -9.00 7.16 9.65
C PRO A 3 -10.38 7.38 9.00
N ASP A 4 -11.27 8.12 9.65
CA ASP A 4 -12.60 8.43 9.13
C ASP A 4 -12.57 9.25 7.81
N GLU A 5 -11.51 10.01 7.54
CA GLU A 5 -11.33 10.70 6.24
C GLU A 5 -11.20 9.70 5.09
N ILE A 6 -10.67 8.49 5.34
CA ILE A 6 -10.46 7.47 4.31
C ILE A 6 -11.80 6.86 3.88
N ALA A 7 -12.78 6.79 4.77
CA ALA A 7 -14.09 6.18 4.52
C ALA A 7 -14.92 6.90 3.45
N GLY A 8 -14.63 8.18 3.19
CA GLY A 8 -15.30 9.01 2.19
C GLY A 8 -14.93 8.69 0.74
N TYR A 9 -13.79 8.03 0.50
CA TYR A 9 -13.33 7.70 -0.84
C TYR A 9 -14.05 6.47 -1.41
N ARG A 10 -14.12 6.36 -2.75
CA ARG A 10 -14.62 5.13 -3.41
C ARG A 10 -13.50 4.16 -3.76
N THR A 11 -12.26 4.60 -3.78
CA THR A 11 -11.11 3.71 -3.99
C THR A 11 -9.99 4.11 -3.05
N VAL A 12 -9.49 3.17 -2.27
CA VAL A 12 -8.41 3.40 -1.31
C VAL A 12 -7.30 2.42 -1.62
N VAL A 13 -6.08 2.92 -1.78
CA VAL A 13 -4.89 2.08 -1.98
C VAL A 13 -4.03 2.16 -0.73
N LEU A 14 -4.03 1.11 0.09
CA LEU A 14 -3.17 0.99 1.28
C LEU A 14 -1.84 0.35 0.87
N GLU A 15 -0.75 1.09 1.06
CA GLU A 15 0.58 0.68 0.66
C GLU A 15 1.60 1.06 1.74
N GLY A 16 2.71 0.34 1.79
CA GLY A 16 3.75 0.47 2.80
C GLY A 16 4.42 -0.88 3.06
N CYS A 17 5.52 -0.88 3.82
CA CYS A 17 6.28 -2.09 4.14
C CYS A 17 5.44 -3.11 4.94
N ASP A 18 5.81 -4.38 4.91
CA ASP A 18 5.28 -5.42 5.81
C ASP A 18 5.45 -4.97 7.27
N GLY A 19 4.51 -5.30 8.14
CA GLY A 19 4.56 -4.90 9.57
C GLY A 19 4.07 -3.48 9.88
N VAL A 20 3.69 -2.66 8.90
CA VAL A 20 3.15 -1.30 9.14
C VAL A 20 1.66 -1.26 9.52
N GLY A 21 0.95 -2.39 9.56
CA GLY A 21 -0.47 -2.43 9.97
C GLY A 21 -1.51 -2.26 8.85
N LYS A 22 -1.12 -2.50 7.58
CA LYS A 22 -2.03 -2.42 6.42
C LYS A 22 -3.28 -3.29 6.58
N SER A 23 -3.12 -4.58 6.88
CA SER A 23 -4.24 -5.51 6.96
C SER A 23 -5.20 -5.15 8.10
N THR A 24 -4.69 -4.72 9.26
CA THR A 24 -5.51 -4.23 10.38
C THR A 24 -6.35 -3.00 10.00
N LEU A 25 -5.76 -1.99 9.35
CA LEU A 25 -6.52 -0.83 8.87
C LEU A 25 -7.48 -1.24 7.75
N GLY A 26 -7.04 -2.15 6.88
CA GLY A 26 -7.81 -2.68 5.76
C GLY A 26 -9.10 -3.37 6.20
N GLU A 27 -8.98 -4.28 7.17
CA GLU A 27 -10.10 -5.01 7.77
C GLU A 27 -11.09 -4.05 8.44
N ARG A 28 -10.60 -3.05 9.18
CA ARG A 28 -11.46 -2.04 9.81
C ARG A 28 -12.27 -1.27 8.77
N LEU A 29 -11.63 -0.79 7.70
CA LEU A 29 -12.31 -0.06 6.63
C LEU A 29 -13.28 -0.96 5.85
N SER A 30 -12.90 -2.20 5.55
CA SER A 30 -13.75 -3.17 4.86
C SER A 30 -15.00 -3.49 5.66
N THR A 31 -14.86 -3.74 6.96
CA THR A 31 -15.97 -4.18 7.84
C THR A 31 -16.97 -3.06 8.09
N HIS A 32 -16.49 -1.82 8.25
CA HIS A 32 -17.33 -0.72 8.72
C HIS A 32 -17.74 0.27 7.62
N ASN A 33 -17.10 0.27 6.44
CA ASN A 33 -17.31 1.32 5.44
C ASN A 33 -17.69 0.80 4.04
N GLY A 34 -17.98 -0.50 3.92
CA GLY A 34 -18.54 -1.12 2.72
C GLY A 34 -17.54 -1.26 1.56
N PHE A 35 -16.25 -1.30 1.86
CA PHE A 35 -15.22 -1.57 0.86
C PHE A 35 -15.15 -3.06 0.55
N THR A 36 -15.06 -3.39 -0.74
CA THR A 36 -14.59 -4.70 -1.20
C THR A 36 -13.07 -4.69 -1.15
N MET A 37 -12.50 -5.51 -0.26
CA MET A 37 -11.05 -5.62 -0.13
C MET A 37 -10.46 -6.49 -1.23
N VAL A 38 -9.45 -5.97 -1.91
CA VAL A 38 -8.63 -6.66 -2.91
C VAL A 38 -7.23 -6.80 -2.32
N HIS A 39 -6.90 -7.99 -1.86
CA HIS A 39 -5.55 -8.31 -1.42
C HIS A 39 -4.69 -8.66 -2.65
N SER A 40 -3.61 -7.93 -2.87
CA SER A 40 -2.72 -8.14 -4.01
C SER A 40 -1.32 -8.59 -3.56
N PRO A 41 -1.13 -9.89 -3.28
CA PRO A 41 0.20 -10.42 -3.00
C PRO A 41 1.05 -10.40 -4.27
N ARG A 42 2.29 -10.90 -4.20
CA ARG A 42 3.15 -11.03 -5.39
C ARG A 42 2.39 -11.75 -6.50
N THR A 43 2.13 -11.02 -7.58
CA THR A 43 1.50 -11.57 -8.77
C THR A 43 2.52 -12.40 -9.56
N PRO A 44 2.15 -13.56 -10.13
CA PRO A 44 3.01 -14.36 -11.00
C PRO A 44 3.65 -13.54 -12.13
N ASP A 45 4.91 -13.85 -12.47
CA ASP A 45 5.72 -13.04 -13.38
C ASP A 45 5.20 -13.01 -14.83
N HIS A 46 4.37 -13.97 -15.23
CA HIS A 46 3.78 -14.03 -16.56
C HIS A 46 2.55 -13.11 -16.74
N LEU A 47 2.01 -12.51 -15.67
CA LEU A 47 0.85 -11.62 -15.77
C LEU A 47 1.28 -10.17 -15.96
N ASP A 48 0.60 -9.46 -16.87
CA ASP A 48 0.72 -8.01 -16.96
C ASP A 48 0.02 -7.34 -15.77
N LEU A 49 0.82 -6.87 -14.84
CA LEU A 49 0.36 -6.16 -13.64
C LEU A 49 -0.46 -4.92 -13.97
N ALA A 50 -0.04 -4.14 -14.98
CA ALA A 50 -0.71 -2.89 -15.30
C ALA A 50 -2.13 -3.16 -15.80
N SER A 51 -2.28 -4.11 -16.73
CA SER A 51 -3.61 -4.52 -17.20
C SER A 51 -4.47 -5.11 -16.08
N ARG A 52 -3.90 -5.94 -15.19
CA ARG A 52 -4.64 -6.48 -14.04
C ARG A 52 -5.26 -5.37 -13.19
N TYR A 53 -4.46 -4.38 -12.79
CA TYR A 53 -4.96 -3.30 -11.93
C TYR A 53 -5.93 -2.36 -12.67
N ARG A 54 -5.73 -2.11 -13.97
CA ARG A 54 -6.71 -1.38 -14.79
C ARG A 54 -8.07 -2.08 -14.80
N THR A 55 -8.10 -3.40 -14.97
CA THR A 55 -9.35 -4.17 -14.95
C THR A 55 -10.07 -4.06 -13.61
N ILE A 56 -9.34 -4.16 -12.48
CA ILE A 56 -9.95 -4.02 -11.15
C ILE A 56 -10.48 -2.60 -10.94
N LEU A 57 -9.70 -1.58 -11.34
CA LEU A 57 -10.11 -0.17 -11.27
C LEU A 57 -11.26 0.16 -12.23
N ALA A 58 -11.55 -0.66 -13.25
CA ALA A 58 -12.73 -0.49 -14.09
C ALA A 58 -14.02 -1.00 -13.44
N GLY A 59 -13.93 -1.78 -12.35
CA GLY A 59 -15.11 -2.36 -11.67
C GLY A 59 -15.96 -1.32 -10.93
N ASP A 60 -17.06 -1.74 -10.31
CA ASP A 60 -17.95 -0.85 -9.55
C ASP A 60 -17.76 -0.94 -8.03
N GLY A 61 -18.47 -0.09 -7.30
CA GLY A 61 -18.47 -0.09 -5.83
C GLY A 61 -17.23 0.55 -5.19
N LYS A 62 -17.14 0.42 -3.86
CA LYS A 62 -16.00 0.88 -3.07
C LYS A 62 -14.91 -0.18 -3.06
N ILE A 63 -13.69 0.17 -3.47
CA ILE A 63 -12.55 -0.76 -3.58
C ILE A 63 -11.46 -0.38 -2.58
N LEU A 64 -10.95 -1.35 -1.83
CA LEU A 64 -9.82 -1.18 -0.93
C LEU A 64 -8.70 -2.13 -1.34
N PHE A 65 -7.58 -1.60 -1.81
CA PHE A 65 -6.41 -2.42 -2.08
C PHE A 65 -5.57 -2.55 -0.81
N ASP A 66 -5.35 -3.78 -0.35
CA ASP A 66 -4.25 -4.12 0.56
C ASP A 66 -3.08 -4.59 -0.31
N ARG A 67 -2.14 -3.66 -0.56
CA ARG A 67 -1.14 -3.69 -1.62
C ARG A 67 -1.73 -3.62 -3.04
N CYS A 68 -0.97 -3.00 -3.93
CA CYS A 68 -1.34 -2.75 -5.31
C CYS A 68 -0.07 -2.63 -6.19
N PHE A 69 -0.11 -1.78 -7.22
CA PHE A 69 1.00 -1.58 -8.15
C PHE A 69 2.21 -0.88 -7.53
N ILE A 70 2.02 -0.10 -6.46
CA ILE A 70 3.09 0.68 -5.82
C ILE A 70 4.07 -0.27 -5.13
N SER A 71 3.59 -1.36 -4.53
CA SER A 71 4.45 -2.43 -4.02
C SER A 71 5.49 -2.91 -5.05
N GLU A 72 5.13 -3.00 -6.33
CA GLU A 72 6.07 -3.45 -7.38
C GLU A 72 7.17 -2.42 -7.70
N LEU A 73 6.90 -1.12 -7.52
CA LEU A 73 7.89 -0.05 -7.68
C LEU A 73 8.93 -0.05 -6.55
N VAL A 74 8.62 -0.68 -5.41
CA VAL A 74 9.50 -0.76 -4.24
C VAL A 74 10.17 -2.13 -4.16
N TYR A 75 9.39 -3.19 -4.01
CA TYR A 75 9.90 -4.55 -3.83
C TYR A 75 10.62 -5.10 -5.07
N GLY A 76 10.25 -4.63 -6.27
CA GLY A 76 10.91 -5.02 -7.51
C GLY A 76 12.38 -4.60 -7.54
N PRO A 77 12.68 -3.30 -7.46
CA PRO A 77 14.06 -2.81 -7.39
C PRO A 77 14.87 -3.40 -6.23
N VAL A 78 14.31 -3.45 -5.01
CA VAL A 78 15.04 -3.94 -3.82
C VAL A 78 15.42 -5.42 -3.96
N HIS A 79 14.50 -6.29 -4.38
CA HIS A 79 14.78 -7.74 -4.40
C HIS A 79 15.26 -8.28 -5.75
N ARG A 80 15.04 -7.55 -6.85
CA ARG A 80 15.31 -8.03 -8.22
C ARG A 80 16.09 -7.05 -9.08
N GLY A 81 16.47 -5.89 -8.54
CA GLY A 81 17.16 -4.83 -9.27
C GLY A 81 16.30 -4.13 -10.33
N ARG A 82 15.00 -4.48 -10.46
CA ARG A 82 14.08 -3.86 -11.44
C ARG A 82 12.62 -4.01 -11.05
N SER A 83 11.81 -3.03 -11.46
CA SER A 83 10.35 -3.11 -11.38
C SER A 83 9.75 -3.69 -12.66
N ARG A 84 8.65 -4.45 -12.53
CA ARG A 84 7.82 -4.88 -13.67
C ARG A 84 6.84 -3.81 -14.15
N ILE A 85 6.68 -2.72 -13.39
CA ILE A 85 5.87 -1.56 -13.75
C ILE A 85 6.79 -0.36 -13.95
N ASN A 86 6.62 0.37 -15.05
CA ASN A 86 7.35 1.62 -15.27
C ASN A 86 6.57 2.83 -14.73
N TRP A 87 7.23 3.99 -14.66
CA TRP A 87 6.62 5.21 -14.12
C TRP A 87 5.41 5.70 -14.91
N SER A 88 5.40 5.57 -16.24
CA SER A 88 4.23 5.94 -17.05
C SER A 88 3.01 5.11 -16.66
N GLN A 89 3.18 3.78 -16.54
CA GLN A 89 2.11 2.88 -16.10
C GLN A 89 1.66 3.18 -14.66
N ALA A 90 2.60 3.51 -13.77
CA ALA A 90 2.28 3.86 -12.38
C ALA A 90 1.44 5.15 -12.30
N ILE A 91 1.80 6.18 -13.08
CA ILE A 91 1.06 7.43 -13.16
C ILE A 91 -0.34 7.18 -13.75
N ASP A 92 -0.46 6.43 -14.85
CA ASP A 92 -1.76 6.06 -15.43
C ASP A 92 -2.69 5.35 -14.42
N LEU A 93 -2.12 4.44 -13.62
CA LEU A 93 -2.86 3.72 -12.58
C LEU A 93 -3.25 4.64 -11.42
N ALA A 94 -2.36 5.53 -11.00
CA ALA A 94 -2.65 6.55 -9.98
C ALA A 94 -3.77 7.49 -10.45
N GLU A 95 -3.74 7.95 -11.69
CA GLU A 95 -4.83 8.72 -12.29
C GLU A 95 -6.15 7.94 -12.31
N SER A 96 -6.10 6.65 -12.59
CA SER A 96 -7.28 5.79 -12.59
C SER A 96 -7.90 5.68 -11.20
N VAL A 97 -7.08 5.67 -10.14
CA VAL A 97 -7.55 5.77 -8.75
C VAL A 97 -8.24 7.11 -8.50
N ILE A 98 -7.66 8.23 -8.95
CA ILE A 98 -8.26 9.57 -8.80
C ILE A 98 -9.59 9.69 -9.54
N LYS A 99 -9.66 9.22 -10.80
CA LYS A 99 -10.87 9.23 -11.63
C LYS A 99 -12.04 8.51 -10.96
N ARG A 100 -11.75 7.56 -10.06
CA ARG A 100 -12.75 6.89 -9.22
C ARG A 100 -13.06 7.61 -7.91
N SER A 101 -12.66 8.86 -7.70
CA SER A 101 -12.72 9.52 -6.39
C SER A 101 -11.98 8.71 -5.33
N GLY A 102 -10.75 8.32 -5.65
CA GLY A 102 -9.89 7.52 -4.80
C GLY A 102 -8.67 8.25 -4.24
N VAL A 103 -7.95 7.58 -3.36
CA VAL A 103 -6.77 8.10 -2.65
C VAL A 103 -5.70 7.04 -2.50
N LEU A 104 -4.43 7.49 -2.56
CA LEU A 104 -3.28 6.66 -2.21
C LEU A 104 -2.90 6.93 -0.76
N VAL A 105 -2.77 5.87 0.04
CA VAL A 105 -2.45 5.95 1.46
C VAL A 105 -1.14 5.23 1.71
N HIS A 106 -0.13 5.98 2.12
CA HIS A 106 1.15 5.47 2.58
C HIS A 106 1.07 5.22 4.09
N LEU A 107 1.12 3.95 4.50
CA LEU A 107 1.33 3.57 5.89
C LEU A 107 2.82 3.35 6.14
N THR A 108 3.36 4.05 7.12
CA THR A 108 4.77 3.97 7.50
C THR A 108 4.92 3.74 9.01
N ALA A 109 6.11 3.34 9.41
CA ALA A 109 6.55 3.29 10.80
C ALA A 109 8.10 3.23 10.81
N PRO A 110 8.77 3.59 11.91
CA PRO A 110 10.22 3.44 11.99
C PRO A 110 10.66 1.99 11.72
N PRO A 111 11.77 1.74 10.99
CA PRO A 111 12.25 0.40 10.67
C PRO A 111 12.39 -0.53 11.88
N ALA A 112 12.86 -0.01 13.02
CA ALA A 112 12.97 -0.78 14.26
C ALA A 112 11.60 -1.24 14.81
N VAL A 113 10.58 -0.39 14.69
CA VAL A 113 9.19 -0.73 15.09
C VAL A 113 8.64 -1.80 14.16
N ILE A 114 8.86 -1.67 12.84
CA ILE A 114 8.46 -2.68 11.85
C ILE A 114 9.13 -4.02 12.17
N HIS A 115 10.45 -4.02 12.37
CA HIS A 115 11.22 -5.21 12.69
C HIS A 115 10.69 -5.92 13.94
N GLN A 116 10.44 -5.16 15.01
CA GLN A 116 9.89 -5.72 16.25
C GLN A 116 8.48 -6.30 16.05
N ARG A 117 7.63 -5.63 15.25
CA ARG A 117 6.27 -6.12 14.93
C ARG A 117 6.33 -7.43 14.14
N LEU A 118 7.22 -7.54 13.16
CA LEU A 118 7.43 -8.77 12.39
C LEU A 118 7.92 -9.90 13.27
N LEU A 119 8.96 -9.67 14.09
CA LEU A 119 9.44 -10.67 15.06
C LEU A 119 8.35 -11.14 16.02
N SER A 120 7.52 -10.22 16.51
CA SER A 120 6.47 -10.54 17.48
C SER A 120 5.32 -11.31 16.85
N ARG A 121 5.01 -11.06 15.57
CA ARG A 121 3.91 -11.71 14.84
C ARG A 121 4.31 -13.06 14.26
N ASP A 122 5.49 -13.13 13.64
CA ASP A 122 5.91 -14.25 12.80
C ASP A 122 7.03 -15.09 13.44
N GLY A 123 7.65 -14.61 14.52
CA GLY A 123 8.83 -15.23 15.15
C GLY A 123 10.14 -14.97 14.40
N GLU A 124 10.07 -14.38 13.21
CA GLU A 124 11.20 -14.01 12.36
C GLU A 124 10.96 -12.65 11.68
N ALA A 125 12.04 -12.00 11.25
CA ALA A 125 11.99 -10.76 10.49
C ALA A 125 13.16 -10.70 9.53
N ILE A 126 12.93 -10.06 8.37
CA ILE A 126 14.02 -9.65 7.48
C ILE A 126 14.94 -8.64 8.18
N GLY A 127 16.16 -8.48 7.68
CA GLY A 127 17.16 -7.61 8.30
C GLY A 127 16.71 -6.16 8.40
N LEU A 128 17.14 -5.46 9.45
CA LEU A 128 16.81 -4.04 9.68
C LEU A 128 17.24 -3.14 8.51
N GLU A 129 18.36 -3.47 7.87
CA GLU A 129 18.85 -2.77 6.68
C GLU A 129 17.87 -2.91 5.50
N GLU A 130 17.41 -4.13 5.21
CA GLU A 130 16.42 -4.39 4.15
C GLU A 130 15.07 -3.69 4.43
N ILE A 131 14.62 -3.68 5.70
CA ILE A 131 13.43 -2.91 6.09
C ILE A 131 13.64 -1.42 5.83
N THR A 132 14.83 -0.90 6.17
CA THR A 132 15.17 0.51 5.95
C THR A 132 15.18 0.85 4.45
N GLU A 133 15.69 -0.03 3.61
CA GLU A 133 15.64 0.11 2.14
C GLU A 133 14.20 0.13 1.62
N LEU A 134 13.35 -0.78 2.10
CA LEU A 134 11.94 -0.84 1.72
C LEU A 134 11.18 0.42 2.14
N VAL A 135 11.35 0.88 3.38
CA VAL A 135 10.73 2.13 3.87
C VAL A 135 11.19 3.33 3.04
N THR A 136 12.51 3.45 2.81
CA THR A 136 13.07 4.52 1.97
C THR A 136 12.54 4.45 0.53
N GLY A 137 12.38 3.23 -0.01
CA GLY A 137 11.79 3.01 -1.33
C GLY A 137 10.34 3.49 -1.41
N TYR A 138 9.53 3.17 -0.40
CA TYR A 138 8.15 3.66 -0.31
C TYR A 138 8.11 5.19 -0.19
N ASP A 139 8.93 5.80 0.67
CA ASP A 139 9.01 7.26 0.82
C ASP A 139 9.30 7.94 -0.52
N ARG A 140 10.28 7.43 -1.27
CA ARG A 140 10.63 7.95 -2.61
C ARG A 140 9.47 7.81 -3.58
N VAL A 141 8.85 6.63 -3.66
CA VAL A 141 7.75 6.39 -4.61
C VAL A 141 6.57 7.30 -4.31
N PHE A 142 6.19 7.43 -3.03
CA PHE A 142 5.09 8.28 -2.63
C PHE A 142 5.40 9.78 -2.77
N SER A 143 6.64 10.21 -2.51
CA SER A 143 7.06 11.58 -2.80
C SER A 143 6.90 11.91 -4.29
N THR A 144 7.32 11.01 -5.19
CA THR A 144 7.13 11.22 -6.63
C THR A 144 5.65 11.24 -7.02
N LEU A 145 4.83 10.33 -6.47
CA LEU A 145 3.40 10.29 -6.80
C LEU A 145 2.63 11.50 -6.24
N ALA A 146 3.10 12.10 -5.15
CA ALA A 146 2.49 13.30 -4.57
C ALA A 146 2.51 14.51 -5.52
N ASP A 147 3.43 14.55 -6.48
CA ASP A 147 3.47 15.59 -7.52
C ASP A 147 2.31 15.47 -8.52
N TYR A 148 1.67 14.30 -8.60
CA TYR A 148 0.61 14.00 -9.58
C TYR A 148 -0.76 13.73 -8.95
N THR A 149 -0.80 13.32 -7.68
CA THR A 149 -2.03 12.90 -7.02
C THR A 149 -2.01 13.17 -5.52
N ARG A 150 -3.18 13.14 -4.88
CA ARG A 150 -3.30 13.23 -3.43
C ARG A 150 -2.82 11.93 -2.79
N VAL A 151 -1.79 12.08 -1.95
CA VAL A 151 -1.26 11.05 -1.07
C VAL A 151 -1.59 11.41 0.38
N LEU A 152 -2.02 10.42 1.16
CA LEU A 152 -2.12 10.54 2.62
C LEU A 152 -1.04 9.68 3.25
N THR A 153 -0.20 10.25 4.12
CA THR A 153 0.80 9.49 4.86
C THR A 153 0.40 9.37 6.32
N LEU A 154 0.43 8.14 6.84
CA LEU A 154 0.09 7.81 8.22
C LEU A 154 1.24 7.03 8.86
N ASP A 155 1.82 7.60 9.92
CA ASP A 155 2.76 6.88 10.78
C ASP A 155 1.98 6.03 11.78
N THR A 156 2.00 4.72 11.61
CA THR A 156 1.26 3.78 12.44
C THR A 156 1.96 3.46 13.75
N SER A 157 3.16 3.99 14.01
CA SER A 157 3.75 3.98 15.35
C SER A 157 3.14 5.04 16.27
N LEU A 158 2.48 6.05 15.68
CA LEU A 158 1.79 7.13 16.40
C LEU A 158 0.28 6.90 16.51
N LEU A 159 -0.22 5.82 15.90
CA LEU A 159 -1.63 5.46 15.96
C LEU A 159 -1.81 4.33 16.99
N ASP A 160 -2.70 4.55 17.95
CA ASP A 160 -3.29 3.46 18.75
C ASP A 160 -4.21 2.63 17.84
N LEU A 161 -3.62 1.78 17.00
CA LEU A 161 -4.35 0.74 16.29
C LEU A 161 -4.44 -0.46 17.23
N PRO A 162 -5.63 -0.82 17.75
CA PRO A 162 -5.76 -2.00 18.57
C PRO A 162 -5.30 -3.22 17.77
N SER A 163 -4.53 -4.10 18.42
CA SER A 163 -4.13 -5.39 17.85
C SER A 163 -5.38 -6.19 17.50
N THR A 164 -5.53 -6.53 16.22
CA THR A 164 -6.46 -7.59 15.79
C THR A 164 -6.03 -8.88 16.48
N GLY A 165 -6.84 -9.33 17.44
CA GLY A 165 -6.66 -10.59 18.15
C GLY A 165 -7.02 -11.80 17.32
#